data_AF-A0A5C5ZE11-F1
#
_entry.id   AF-A0A5C5ZE11-F1
#
_cell.length_a   1.000
_cell.length_b   1.000
_cell.length_c   1.000
_cell.angle_alpha   90.00
_cell.angle_beta   90.00
_cell.angle_gamma   90.00
#
_symmetry.space_group_name_H-M   'P 1'
#
loop_
_entity.id
_entity.type
_entity.pdbx_description
1 polymer ?
#
loop_
_entity_poly.entity_id
_entity_poly.type
_entity_poly.pdbx_seq_one_letter_code
_entity_poly.pdbx_strand_id
1 'polypeptide(L)'
;MPKHGSNPSDELLQSLSGRRFDQIHFRGLDAVVVRMPADADEPPQAVVDRHASQQPLRYYPVEGGHLARWPHTGGEVPEGCTLEEGGWNHEHCDACNGHIDAGHSFWQTADDPCVWLCDSCYEKLPGLTDGG
;
A
#
# COMPACT_ATOMS: atom_id res chain seq x y z
N MET A 1 15.37 -34.86 -2.52
CA MET A 1 15.87 -33.52 -2.16
C MET A 1 14.85 -32.52 -2.65
N PRO A 2 14.08 -31.85 -1.77
CA PRO A 2 13.18 -30.81 -2.23
C PRO A 2 14.04 -29.66 -2.77
N LYS A 3 13.78 -29.24 -4.01
CA LYS A 3 14.32 -27.98 -4.52
C LYS A 3 13.61 -26.89 -3.72
N HIS A 4 14.31 -26.26 -2.77
CA HIS A 4 13.82 -25.04 -2.14
C HIS A 4 13.72 -23.99 -3.25
N GLY A 5 12.53 -23.84 -3.83
CA GLY A 5 12.21 -22.64 -4.59
C GLY A 5 12.39 -21.46 -3.64
N SER A 6 13.15 -20.46 -4.07
CA SER A 6 13.37 -19.25 -3.29
C SER A 6 12.03 -18.67 -2.83
N ASN A 7 11.97 -18.15 -1.61
CA ASN A 7 10.80 -17.45 -1.13
C ASN A 7 10.57 -16.22 -2.03
N PRO A 8 9.35 -15.93 -2.53
CA PRO A 8 9.07 -14.73 -3.32
C PRO A 8 9.61 -13.43 -2.69
N SER A 9 9.62 -13.35 -1.36
CA SER A 9 10.23 -12.25 -0.62
C SER A 9 11.74 -12.14 -0.89
N ASP A 10 12.47 -13.26 -0.90
CA ASP A 10 13.92 -13.29 -1.12
C ASP A 10 14.27 -12.93 -2.56
N GLU A 11 13.46 -13.38 -3.53
CA GLU A 11 13.64 -13.02 -4.95
C GLU A 11 13.44 -11.53 -5.18
N LEU A 12 12.40 -10.94 -4.58
CA LEU A 12 12.18 -9.50 -4.65
C LEU A 12 13.39 -8.75 -4.04
N LEU A 13 13.80 -9.09 -2.83
CA LEU A 13 14.93 -8.43 -2.17
C LEU A 13 16.24 -8.57 -2.97
N GLN A 14 16.49 -9.73 -3.57
CA GLN A 14 17.64 -9.94 -4.45
C GLN A 14 17.59 -9.03 -5.69
N SER A 15 16.40 -8.83 -6.27
CA SER A 15 16.21 -7.96 -7.45
C SER A 15 16.41 -6.47 -7.14
N LEU A 16 16.28 -6.07 -5.87
CA LEU A 16 16.44 -4.70 -5.40
C LEU A 16 17.89 -4.34 -5.01
N SER A 17 18.81 -5.29 -5.09
CA SER A 17 20.24 -5.07 -4.83
C SER A 17 20.80 -3.90 -5.64
N GLY A 18 21.48 -2.98 -4.96
CA GLY A 18 22.09 -1.79 -5.59
C GLY A 18 21.11 -0.68 -5.99
N ARG A 19 19.81 -0.82 -5.74
CA ARG A 19 18.85 0.28 -5.91
C ARG A 19 19.04 1.32 -4.81
N ARG A 20 18.70 2.58 -5.13
CA ARG A 20 18.66 3.66 -4.15
C ARG A 20 17.32 3.68 -3.44
N PHE A 21 17.37 3.97 -2.14
CA PHE A 21 16.19 4.08 -1.31
C PHE A 21 16.22 5.39 -0.53
N ASP A 22 15.03 5.97 -0.37
CA ASP A 22 14.79 7.06 0.55
C ASP A 22 14.01 6.52 1.75
N GLN A 23 14.41 6.95 2.95
CA GLN A 23 13.64 6.66 4.15
C GLN A 23 12.50 7.69 4.27
N ILE A 24 11.27 7.20 4.28
CA ILE A 24 10.06 8.01 4.31
C ILE A 24 9.34 7.75 5.63
N HIS A 25 8.94 8.83 6.31
CA HIS A 25 8.09 8.74 7.48
C HIS A 25 6.62 8.73 7.06
N PHE A 26 5.95 7.60 7.23
CA PHE A 26 4.54 7.46 6.87
C PHE A 26 3.66 8.16 7.90
N ARG A 27 2.99 9.24 7.51
CA ARG A 27 2.14 10.02 8.43
C ARG A 27 0.70 9.51 8.51
N GLY A 28 0.35 8.48 7.73
CA GLY A 28 -1.03 8.23 7.38
C GLY A 28 -1.56 9.25 6.39
N LEU A 29 -2.70 8.92 5.79
CA LEU A 29 -3.45 9.80 4.89
C LEU A 29 -4.92 9.78 5.29
N ASP A 30 -5.64 10.82 4.89
CA ASP A 30 -7.10 10.74 4.87
C ASP A 30 -7.53 9.69 3.86
N ALA A 31 -8.69 9.07 4.08
CA ALA A 31 -9.26 8.14 3.13
C ALA A 31 -10.50 8.74 2.48
N VAL A 32 -10.62 8.57 1.16
CA VAL A 32 -11.93 8.67 0.51
C VAL A 32 -12.68 7.38 0.79
N VAL A 33 -13.91 7.51 1.25
CA VAL A 33 -14.76 6.40 1.69
C VAL A 33 -16.10 6.46 0.96
N VAL A 34 -16.53 5.32 0.42
CA VAL A 34 -17.85 5.16 -0.19
C VAL A 34 -18.51 3.89 0.32
N ARG A 35 -19.79 4.00 0.69
CA ARG A 35 -20.61 2.84 1.08
C ARG A 35 -21.25 2.22 -0.15
N MET A 36 -21.09 0.91 -0.29
CA MET A 36 -21.75 0.11 -1.32
C MET A 36 -22.76 -0.81 -0.65
N PRO A 37 -24.06 -0.55 -0.81
CA PRO A 37 -25.10 -1.45 -0.33
C PRO A 37 -24.98 -2.86 -0.92
N ALA A 38 -25.34 -3.89 -0.16
CA ALA A 38 -25.30 -5.28 -0.60
C ALA A 38 -26.28 -5.59 -1.74
N ASP A 39 -27.34 -4.78 -1.86
CA ASP A 39 -28.39 -4.85 -2.87
C ASP A 39 -28.14 -3.90 -4.06
N ALA A 40 -26.98 -3.24 -4.12
CA ALA A 40 -26.63 -2.41 -5.26
C ALA A 40 -26.32 -3.29 -6.48
N ASP A 41 -27.01 -3.03 -7.60
CA ASP A 41 -26.76 -3.72 -8.87
C ASP A 41 -25.39 -3.38 -9.47
N GLU A 42 -24.90 -2.15 -9.23
CA GLU A 42 -23.63 -1.64 -9.76
C GLU A 42 -22.86 -0.84 -8.70
N PRO A 43 -21.51 -0.90 -8.71
CA PRO A 43 -20.69 -0.07 -7.84
C PRO A 43 -20.76 1.41 -8.27
N PRO A 44 -20.58 2.37 -7.33
CA PRO A 44 -20.48 3.79 -7.67
C PRO A 44 -19.36 4.07 -8.70
N GLN A 45 -19.57 5.02 -9.60
CA GLN A 45 -18.61 5.34 -10.67
C GLN A 45 -17.20 5.64 -10.13
N ALA A 46 -17.08 6.30 -8.97
CA ALA A 46 -15.81 6.57 -8.33
C ALA A 46 -15.01 5.28 -7.99
N VAL A 47 -15.70 4.19 -7.64
CA VAL A 47 -15.08 2.88 -7.39
C VAL A 47 -14.63 2.24 -8.70
N VAL A 48 -15.44 2.34 -9.75
CA VAL A 48 -15.11 1.85 -11.09
C VAL A 48 -13.86 2.54 -11.63
N ASP A 49 -13.83 3.87 -11.57
CA ASP A 49 -12.70 4.69 -12.04
C ASP A 49 -11.43 4.37 -11.23
N ARG A 50 -11.56 4.22 -9.91
CA ARG A 50 -10.44 3.85 -9.05
C ARG A 50 -9.88 2.48 -9.42
N HIS A 51 -10.74 1.50 -9.63
CA HIS A 51 -10.32 0.17 -10.06
C HIS A 51 -9.62 0.19 -11.43
N ALA A 52 -10.13 0.96 -12.39
CA ALA A 52 -9.53 1.11 -13.71
C ALA A 52 -8.13 1.75 -13.68
N SER A 53 -7.87 2.64 -12.70
CA SER A 53 -6.58 3.31 -12.53
C SER A 53 -5.47 2.43 -11.93
N GLN A 54 -5.79 1.20 -11.50
CA GLN A 54 -4.88 0.32 -10.76
C GLN A 54 -4.24 0.95 -9.51
N GLN A 55 -4.87 1.99 -8.95
CA GLN A 55 -4.44 2.63 -7.72
C GLN A 55 -5.00 1.89 -6.49
N PRO A 56 -4.44 2.11 -5.29
CA PRO A 56 -4.90 1.43 -4.08
C PRO A 56 -6.39 1.62 -3.84
N LEU A 57 -7.07 0.52 -3.56
CA LEU A 57 -8.49 0.41 -3.23
C LEU A 57 -8.67 -0.80 -2.32
N ARG A 58 -9.24 -0.58 -1.13
CA ARG A 58 -9.50 -1.63 -0.13
C ARG A 58 -10.99 -1.72 0.17
N TYR A 59 -11.47 -2.94 0.36
CA TYR A 59 -12.87 -3.21 0.69
C TYR A 59 -12.98 -3.71 2.13
N TYR A 60 -13.91 -3.15 2.89
CA TYR A 60 -14.17 -3.53 4.28
C TYR A 60 -15.62 -3.97 4.40
N PRO A 61 -15.90 -5.21 4.86
CA PRO A 61 -17.26 -5.66 5.07
C PRO A 61 -17.91 -4.85 6.21
N VAL A 62 -19.16 -4.46 6.01
CA VAL A 62 -19.98 -3.78 7.02
C VAL A 62 -21.41 -4.34 6.99
N GLU A 63 -22.20 -4.06 8.01
CA GLU A 63 -23.61 -4.45 7.99
C GLU A 63 -24.32 -3.84 6.75
N GLY A 64 -24.96 -4.72 5.97
CA GLY A 64 -25.66 -4.34 4.76
C GLY A 64 -24.79 -3.99 3.55
N GLY A 65 -23.49 -4.35 3.53
CA GLY A 65 -22.66 -4.17 2.33
C GLY A 65 -21.16 -4.05 2.60
N HIS A 66 -20.50 -3.14 1.89
CA HIS A 66 -19.06 -2.89 2.01
C HIS A 66 -18.76 -1.39 2.06
N LEU A 67 -17.63 -1.03 2.68
CA LEU A 67 -16.97 0.25 2.46
C LEU A 67 -15.81 0.03 1.49
N ALA A 68 -15.78 0.81 0.41
CA ALA A 68 -14.58 0.99 -0.39
C ALA A 68 -13.80 2.18 0.17
N ARG A 69 -12.49 2.01 0.37
CA ARG A 69 -11.57 3.05 0.86
C ARG A 69 -10.31 3.14 0.02
N TRP A 70 -9.82 4.35 -0.19
CA TRP A 70 -8.53 4.60 -0.82
C TRP A 70 -7.88 5.87 -0.27
N PRO A 71 -6.53 6.00 -0.33
CA PRO A 71 -5.85 7.17 0.17
C PRO A 71 -6.26 8.41 -0.62
N HIS A 72 -6.56 9.49 0.10
CA HIS A 72 -6.77 10.81 -0.47
C HIS A 72 -5.42 11.50 -0.64
N THR A 73 -4.99 11.70 -1.89
CA THR A 73 -3.70 12.32 -2.24
C THR A 73 -3.86 13.82 -2.57
N GLY A 74 -4.89 14.46 -2.04
CA GLY A 74 -5.32 15.82 -2.40
C GLY A 74 -6.31 15.84 -3.58
N GLY A 75 -6.93 17.00 -3.79
CA GLY A 75 -7.95 17.21 -4.83
C GLY A 75 -9.38 17.18 -4.30
N GLU A 76 -10.36 17.11 -5.22
CA GLU A 76 -11.77 17.05 -4.86
C GLU A 76 -12.18 15.63 -4.46
N VAL A 77 -13.08 15.53 -3.48
CA VAL A 77 -13.70 14.26 -3.09
C VAL A 77 -14.80 13.94 -4.12
N PRO A 78 -14.79 12.75 -4.76
CA PRO A 78 -15.80 12.39 -5.75
C PRO A 78 -17.23 12.44 -5.19
N GLU A 79 -18.20 12.72 -6.05
CA GLU A 79 -19.61 12.72 -5.67
C GLU A 79 -20.03 11.37 -5.05
N GLY A 80 -20.85 11.43 -3.99
CA GLY A 80 -21.28 10.25 -3.25
C GLY A 80 -20.22 9.63 -2.33
N CYS A 81 -19.02 10.18 -2.28
CA CYS A 81 -17.97 9.78 -1.35
C CYS A 81 -17.86 10.76 -0.17
N THR A 82 -17.21 10.30 0.89
CA THR A 82 -16.89 11.10 2.09
C THR A 82 -15.39 11.02 2.36
N LEU A 83 -14.86 12.03 3.06
CA LEU A 83 -13.47 12.03 3.53
C LEU A 83 -13.45 11.59 5.00
N GLU A 84 -12.65 10.57 5.31
CA GLU A 84 -12.38 10.09 6.66
C GLU A 84 -10.96 10.51 7.05
N GLU A 85 -10.85 11.43 8.01
CA GLU A 85 -9.57 11.93 8.51
C GLU A 85 -8.75 10.78 9.11
N GLY A 86 -7.51 10.61 8.64
CA GLY A 86 -6.64 9.50 9.07
C GLY A 86 -7.18 8.10 8.73
N GLY A 87 -8.17 7.99 7.83
CA GLY A 87 -8.80 6.72 7.46
C GLY A 87 -7.90 5.76 6.69
N TRP A 88 -6.70 6.20 6.29
CA TRP A 88 -5.66 5.39 5.66
C TRP A 88 -4.39 5.40 6.52
N ASN A 89 -4.37 4.52 7.52
CA ASN A 89 -3.39 4.55 8.61
C ASN A 89 -2.28 3.48 8.52
N HIS A 90 -2.27 2.65 7.48
CA HIS A 90 -1.18 1.69 7.27
C HIS A 90 -1.00 1.32 5.80
N GLU A 91 0.24 0.98 5.47
CA GLU A 91 0.66 0.39 4.22
C GLU A 91 1.38 -0.92 4.45
N HIS A 92 1.65 -1.68 3.40
CA HIS A 92 2.31 -2.98 3.54
C HIS A 92 3.71 -2.95 2.92
N CYS A 93 4.62 -3.70 3.51
CA CYS A 93 5.91 -4.02 2.91
C CYS A 93 5.68 -4.94 1.70
N ASP A 94 6.19 -4.57 0.52
CA ASP A 94 6.04 -5.36 -0.70
C ASP A 94 6.75 -6.73 -0.63
N ALA A 95 7.76 -6.86 0.23
CA ALA A 95 8.49 -8.11 0.40
C ALA A 95 7.82 -9.09 1.36
N CYS A 96 7.45 -8.64 2.56
CA CYS A 96 6.93 -9.53 3.61
C CYS A 96 5.44 -9.37 3.90
N ASN A 97 4.77 -8.41 3.23
CA ASN A 97 3.39 -8.00 3.48
C ASN A 97 3.12 -7.59 4.95
N GLY A 98 4.18 -7.24 5.69
CA GLY A 98 4.07 -6.72 7.05
C GLY A 98 3.51 -5.30 7.06
N HIS A 99 2.76 -4.97 8.10
CA HIS A 99 2.18 -3.64 8.28
C HIS A 99 3.25 -2.57 8.54
N ILE A 100 3.05 -1.41 7.94
CA ILE A 100 3.77 -0.15 8.13
C ILE A 100 2.72 0.85 8.60
N ASP A 101 2.58 1.00 9.91
CA ASP A 101 1.57 1.87 10.51
C ASP A 101 1.95 3.35 10.41
N ALA A 102 0.96 4.24 10.50
CA ALA A 102 1.17 5.67 10.61
C ALA A 102 2.06 6.01 11.82
N GLY A 103 3.02 6.90 11.61
CA GLY A 103 4.07 7.23 12.57
C GLY A 103 5.31 6.34 12.47
N HIS A 104 5.32 5.32 11.60
CA HIS A 104 6.51 4.52 11.33
C HIS A 104 7.21 4.96 10.05
N SER A 105 8.49 4.64 9.95
CA SER A 105 9.26 4.85 8.72
C SER A 105 9.24 3.61 7.84
N PHE A 106 9.41 3.81 6.54
CA PHE A 106 9.63 2.77 5.55
C PHE A 106 10.67 3.22 4.53
N TRP A 107 11.17 2.28 3.75
CA TRP A 107 12.16 2.51 2.71
C TRP A 107 11.50 2.39 1.34
N GLN A 108 11.52 3.47 0.58
CA GLN A 108 10.96 3.54 -0.76
C GLN A 108 12.08 3.60 -1.78
N THR A 109 12.00 2.85 -2.88
CA THR A 109 12.94 3.01 -3.99
C THR A 109 12.80 4.40 -4.60
N ALA A 110 13.92 5.10 -4.78
CA ALA A 110 13.93 6.47 -5.33
C ALA A 110 13.50 6.54 -6.81
N ASP A 111 13.55 5.41 -7.52
CA ASP A 111 13.28 5.28 -8.95
C ASP A 111 12.16 4.24 -9.19
N ASP A 112 11.55 4.22 -10.38
CA ASP A 112 10.54 3.22 -10.75
C ASP A 112 11.13 1.81 -11.00
N PRO A 113 10.40 0.73 -10.68
CA PRO A 113 9.11 0.73 -10.00
C PRO A 113 9.27 1.11 -8.53
N CYS A 114 8.28 1.84 -8.02
CA CYS A 114 8.17 2.22 -6.63
C CYS A 114 7.92 0.99 -5.74
N VAL A 115 8.91 0.60 -4.94
CA VAL A 115 8.82 -0.53 -4.00
C VAL A 115 9.03 -0.04 -2.57
N TRP A 116 8.19 -0.50 -1.64
CA TRP A 116 8.17 -0.13 -0.24
C TRP A 116 8.59 -1.29 0.66
N LEU A 117 9.60 -1.07 1.49
CA LEU A 117 10.12 -2.06 2.42
C LEU A 117 10.00 -1.56 3.86
N CYS A 118 9.60 -2.44 4.78
CA CYS A 118 9.80 -2.20 6.20
C CYS A 118 11.29 -2.28 6.56
N ASP A 119 11.68 -1.74 7.71
CA ASP A 119 13.08 -1.73 8.18
C ASP A 119 13.71 -3.12 8.12
N SER A 120 13.02 -4.15 8.63
CA SER A 120 13.53 -5.52 8.64
C SER A 120 13.73 -6.15 7.26
N CYS A 121 13.04 -5.66 6.23
CA CYS A 121 13.24 -6.12 4.85
C CYS A 121 14.32 -5.31 4.15
N TYR A 122 14.40 -4.02 4.45
CA TYR A 122 15.47 -3.15 3.97
C TYR A 122 16.85 -3.64 4.46
N GLU A 123 16.98 -3.96 5.75
CA GLU A 123 18.23 -4.49 6.35
C GLU A 123 18.71 -5.82 5.74
N LYS A 124 17.84 -6.54 5.02
CA LYS A 124 18.17 -7.80 4.34
C LYS A 124 18.63 -7.63 2.90
N LEU A 125 18.61 -6.41 2.37
CA LEU A 125 19.02 -6.15 1.00
C LEU A 125 20.50 -6.50 0.80
N PRO A 126 20.85 -7.24 -0.26
CA PRO A 126 22.24 -7.54 -0.56
C PRO A 126 23.04 -6.25 -0.85
N GLY A 127 24.24 -6.15 -0.28
CA GLY A 127 25.16 -5.05 -0.57
C GLY A 127 24.85 -3.74 0.16
N LEU A 128 23.88 -3.74 1.10
CA LEU A 128 23.78 -2.74 2.15
C LEU A 128 24.96 -2.93 3.11
N THR A 129 26.15 -2.52 2.68
CA THR A 129 27.31 -2.45 3.56
C THR A 129 27.06 -1.31 4.53
N ASP A 130 27.17 -1.58 5.83
CA ASP A 130 27.23 -0.59 6.91
C ASP A 130 28.22 0.52 6.53
N GLY A 131 27.69 1.61 5.97
CA GLY A 131 28.42 2.86 5.81
C GLY A 131 28.44 3.52 7.17
N GLY A 132 29.53 3.33 7.91
CA GLY A 132 29.78 3.96 9.21
C GLY A 132 29.93 5.47 9.17
#